data_AF-A0AAD7NC50-F1
#
_entry.id   AF-A0AAD7NC50-F1
#
_cell.length_a   1.000
_cell.length_b   1.000
_cell.length_c   1.000
_cell.angle_alpha   90.00
_cell.angle_beta   90.00
_cell.angle_gamma   90.00
#
_symmetry.space_group_name_H-M   'P 1'
#
loop_
_entity.id
_entity.type
_entity.pdbx_description
1 polymer ?
#
loop_
_entity_poly.entity_id
_entity_poly.type
_entity_poly.pdbx_seq_one_letter_code
_entity_poly.pdbx_strand_id
1 'polypeptide(L)'
;MARTPASGGGAPSRAWIAKELFSDEVQWCDLTDKDQRMVIRRQVSLQKWKVGRSVSAIFSMDCHCDILTLEGNDPEPCSACQKLLSLHAFQVAIRCQIPDDKKMKFVPKAYRDPDLGQIYLKYHGVWELVEQASEDLPDDGQSPYLKFAQRCADGTYKSETLTGMVQALVLKQKRVDAGKSSRNMKYDSSFDQFCDLLSSISKRAYLTFQKHFGGSGL
;
A
#
# COMPACT_ATOMS: atom_id res chain seq x y z
N MET A 1 -8.22 -11.34 -4.06
CA MET A 1 -7.32 -11.89 -3.03
C MET A 1 -6.31 -10.87 -2.48
N ALA A 2 -6.70 -9.60 -2.31
CA ALA A 2 -5.80 -8.53 -1.88
C ALA A 2 -5.56 -8.46 -0.34
N ARG A 3 -6.16 -9.39 0.43
CA ARG A 3 -6.26 -9.28 1.91
C ARG A 3 -5.06 -9.80 2.68
N THR A 4 -4.31 -10.75 2.11
CA THR A 4 -3.14 -11.34 2.79
C THR A 4 -2.01 -11.54 1.79
N PRO A 5 -0.77 -11.20 2.12
CA PRO A 5 0.42 -11.53 1.33
C PRO A 5 0.92 -12.97 1.59
N ALA A 6 0.32 -13.68 2.54
CA ALA A 6 0.69 -15.07 2.81
C ALA A 6 0.42 -15.97 1.58
N SER A 7 1.30 -16.95 1.37
CA SER A 7 1.18 -17.96 0.31
C SER A 7 0.21 -19.09 0.65
N GLY A 8 -0.18 -19.23 1.92
CA GLY A 8 -0.98 -20.33 2.44
C GLY A 8 -1.13 -20.26 3.96
N GLY A 9 -1.74 -21.27 4.56
CA GLY A 9 -1.97 -21.32 6.01
C GLY A 9 -2.37 -22.69 6.54
N GLY A 10 -2.66 -22.76 7.84
CA GLY A 10 -3.07 -23.99 8.53
C GLY A 10 -1.92 -24.82 9.10
N ALA A 11 -0.68 -24.37 8.94
CA ALA A 11 0.48 -24.98 9.57
C ALA A 11 0.57 -24.63 11.06
N PRO A 12 1.21 -25.48 11.89
CA PRO A 12 1.55 -25.15 13.27
C PRO A 12 2.39 -23.88 13.40
N SER A 13 2.47 -23.35 14.63
CA SER A 13 3.26 -22.15 14.93
C SER A 13 4.76 -22.41 14.71
N ARG A 14 5.52 -21.38 14.34
CA ARG A 14 6.97 -21.50 14.15
C ARG A 14 7.69 -21.96 15.42
N ALA A 15 7.20 -21.53 16.59
CA ALA A 15 7.74 -21.98 17.87
C ALA A 15 7.54 -23.48 18.08
N TRP A 16 6.35 -24.00 17.74
CA TRP A 16 6.09 -25.44 17.83
C TRP A 16 6.98 -26.24 16.87
N ILE A 17 7.12 -25.78 15.61
CA ILE A 17 7.97 -26.44 14.61
C ILE A 17 9.46 -26.37 15.00
N ALA A 18 9.91 -25.26 15.58
CA ALA A 18 11.28 -25.13 16.09
C ALA A 18 11.57 -26.16 17.18
N LYS A 19 10.61 -26.37 18.09
CA LYS A 19 10.73 -27.41 19.13
C LYS A 19 10.77 -28.81 18.57
N GLU A 20 9.90 -29.09 17.59
CA GLU A 20 9.88 -30.38 16.88
C GLU A 20 11.21 -30.68 16.15
N LEU A 21 11.86 -29.67 15.57
CA LEU A 21 13.06 -29.85 14.76
C LEU A 21 14.38 -29.86 15.56
N PHE A 22 14.45 -29.16 16.70
CA PHE A 22 15.71 -28.95 17.42
C PHE A 22 15.66 -29.45 18.88
N SER A 23 14.83 -28.83 19.73
CA SER A 23 14.57 -29.28 21.12
C SER A 23 13.48 -28.43 21.77
N ASP A 24 12.87 -28.93 22.85
CA ASP A 24 11.77 -28.24 23.57
C ASP A 24 12.17 -26.91 24.23
N GLU A 25 13.47 -26.72 24.48
CA GLU A 25 14.05 -25.54 25.14
C GLU A 25 14.39 -24.41 24.16
N VAL A 26 14.44 -24.70 22.85
CA VAL A 26 14.81 -23.72 21.82
C VAL A 26 13.74 -22.64 21.67
N GLN A 27 14.17 -21.37 21.71
CA GLN A 27 13.35 -20.24 21.30
C GLN A 27 13.71 -19.77 19.89
N TRP A 28 12.74 -19.13 19.23
CA TRP A 28 12.92 -18.62 17.86
C TRP A 28 14.09 -17.63 17.75
N CYS A 29 14.31 -16.80 18.77
CA CYS A 29 15.39 -15.80 18.80
C CYS A 29 16.79 -16.42 18.88
N ASP A 30 16.89 -17.66 19.36
CA ASP A 30 18.18 -18.36 19.55
C ASP A 30 18.60 -19.12 18.29
N LEU A 31 17.69 -19.25 17.32
CA LEU A 31 17.95 -19.94 16.06
C LEU A 31 18.81 -19.09 15.12
N THR A 32 19.80 -19.73 14.50
CA THR A 32 20.55 -19.12 13.40
C THR A 32 19.67 -18.85 12.19
N ASP A 33 20.08 -17.95 11.29
CA ASP A 33 19.36 -17.69 10.04
C ASP A 33 19.16 -18.95 9.18
N LYS A 34 20.06 -19.93 9.29
CA LYS A 34 19.94 -21.21 8.59
C LYS A 34 18.81 -22.05 9.20
N ASP A 35 18.74 -22.11 10.52
CA ASP A 35 17.75 -22.89 11.26
C ASP A 35 16.35 -22.27 11.14
N GLN A 36 16.26 -20.93 11.23
CA GLN A 36 15.01 -20.21 10.97
C GLN A 36 14.45 -20.50 9.57
N ARG A 37 15.33 -20.56 8.55
CA ARG A 37 14.94 -20.94 7.19
C ARG A 37 14.45 -22.39 7.12
N MET A 38 15.03 -23.32 7.88
CA MET A 38 14.54 -24.70 7.95
C MET A 38 13.14 -24.76 8.56
N VAL A 39 12.89 -24.05 9.66
CA VAL A 39 11.57 -23.97 10.29
C VAL A 39 10.54 -23.37 9.33
N ILE A 40 10.89 -22.29 8.61
CA ILE A 40 9.97 -21.66 7.64
C ILE A 40 9.64 -22.63 6.50
N ARG A 41 10.64 -23.35 5.96
CA ARG A 41 10.40 -24.37 4.92
C ARG A 41 9.48 -25.48 5.42
N ARG A 42 9.71 -25.95 6.64
CA ARG A 42 8.86 -26.96 7.28
C ARG A 42 7.44 -26.43 7.48
N GLN A 43 7.29 -25.19 7.93
CA GLN A 43 5.99 -24.53 8.06
C GLN A 43 5.24 -24.48 6.74
N VAL A 44 5.90 -24.11 5.64
CA VAL A 44 5.28 -24.11 4.30
C VAL A 44 4.84 -25.52 3.90
N SER A 45 5.66 -26.54 4.14
CA SER A 45 5.31 -27.94 3.83
C SER A 45 4.13 -28.48 4.64
N LEU A 46 3.88 -27.94 5.83
CA LEU A 46 2.81 -28.34 6.74
C LEU A 46 1.52 -27.51 6.56
N GLN A 47 1.48 -26.60 5.59
CA GLN A 47 0.27 -25.84 5.29
C GLN A 47 -0.86 -26.80 4.88
N LYS A 48 -2.10 -26.40 5.17
CA LYS A 48 -3.31 -27.13 4.80
C LYS A 48 -3.95 -26.55 3.55
N TRP A 49 -3.73 -25.25 3.29
CA TRP A 49 -4.19 -24.59 2.09
C TRP A 49 -3.12 -23.65 1.52
N LYS A 50 -3.20 -23.41 0.22
CA LYS A 50 -2.39 -22.46 -0.53
C LYS A 50 -3.28 -21.42 -1.22
N VAL A 51 -2.74 -20.22 -1.40
CA VAL A 51 -3.41 -19.08 -2.03
C VAL A 51 -2.87 -18.90 -3.45
N GLY A 52 -3.66 -19.28 -4.46
CA GLY A 52 -3.34 -19.10 -5.87
C GLY A 52 -3.72 -17.70 -6.34
N ARG A 53 -2.79 -16.75 -6.23
CA ARG A 53 -3.03 -15.34 -6.57
C ARG A 53 -3.37 -15.12 -8.05
N SER A 54 -2.67 -15.80 -8.96
CA SER A 54 -2.86 -15.68 -10.41
C SER A 54 -4.28 -16.03 -10.85
N VAL A 55 -4.92 -16.95 -10.15
CA VAL A 55 -6.27 -17.46 -10.43
C VAL A 55 -7.29 -16.99 -9.40
N SER A 56 -6.89 -16.13 -8.46
CA SER A 56 -7.72 -15.64 -7.36
C SER A 56 -8.49 -16.74 -6.59
N ALA A 57 -7.88 -17.91 -6.38
CA ALA A 57 -8.52 -19.07 -5.76
C ALA A 57 -7.67 -19.70 -4.63
N ILE A 58 -8.34 -20.30 -3.63
CA ILE A 58 -7.69 -21.04 -2.54
C ILE A 58 -7.80 -22.53 -2.84
N PHE A 59 -6.71 -23.25 -2.64
CA PHE A 59 -6.65 -24.69 -2.87
C PHE A 59 -6.23 -25.40 -1.59
N SER A 60 -6.76 -26.60 -1.37
CA SER A 60 -6.16 -27.54 -0.42
C SER A 60 -4.76 -27.93 -0.90
N MET A 61 -3.86 -28.22 0.04
CA MET A 61 -2.58 -28.84 -0.32
C MET A 61 -2.77 -30.24 -0.90
N ASP A 62 -3.88 -30.89 -0.56
CA ASP A 62 -4.29 -32.21 -1.08
C ASP A 62 -5.31 -32.07 -2.23
N CYS A 63 -5.33 -30.93 -2.93
CA CYS A 63 -6.23 -30.71 -4.06
C CYS A 63 -5.97 -31.72 -5.19
N HIS A 64 -7.01 -32.42 -5.63
CA HIS A 64 -6.89 -33.42 -6.70
C HIS A 64 -6.81 -32.80 -8.09
N CYS A 65 -7.12 -31.50 -8.24
CA CYS A 65 -7.18 -30.80 -9.52
C CYS A 65 -8.22 -31.37 -10.52
N ASP A 66 -9.06 -32.29 -10.06
CA ASP A 66 -10.15 -32.87 -10.82
C ASP A 66 -11.46 -32.17 -10.46
N ILE A 67 -12.22 -31.80 -11.48
CA ILE A 67 -13.56 -31.21 -11.35
C ILE A 67 -14.55 -32.21 -11.95
N LEU A 68 -15.46 -32.72 -11.13
CA LEU A 68 -16.57 -33.55 -11.59
C LEU A 68 -17.71 -32.62 -12.01
N THR A 69 -17.90 -32.45 -13.31
CA THR A 69 -19.09 -31.77 -13.85
C THR A 69 -20.08 -32.80 -14.37
N LEU A 70 -21.25 -32.87 -13.74
CA LEU A 70 -22.45 -33.46 -14.35
C LEU A 70 -23.03 -32.43 -15.33
N GLU A 71 -23.50 -32.88 -16.50
CA GLU A 71 -24.06 -31.99 -17.52
C GLU A 71 -25.15 -31.08 -16.94
N GLY A 72 -24.95 -29.75 -17.04
CA GLY A 72 -25.90 -28.74 -16.58
C GLY A 72 -25.66 -28.13 -15.21
N ASN A 73 -24.66 -28.61 -14.44
CA ASN A 73 -24.28 -28.01 -13.15
C ASN A 73 -22.98 -27.21 -13.24
N ASP A 74 -22.89 -26.17 -12.41
CA ASP A 74 -21.63 -25.45 -12.20
C ASP A 74 -20.57 -26.40 -11.61
N PRO A 75 -19.30 -26.26 -12.03
CA PRO A 75 -18.21 -27.08 -11.52
C PRO A 75 -18.00 -26.87 -10.03
N GLU A 76 -18.20 -27.93 -9.23
CA GLU A 76 -17.92 -27.88 -7.80
C GLU A 76 -16.41 -28.11 -7.51
N PRO A 77 -15.86 -27.48 -6.45
CA PRO A 77 -14.50 -27.77 -6.00
C PRO A 77 -14.34 -29.25 -5.63
N CYS A 78 -13.15 -29.81 -5.86
CA CYS A 78 -12.86 -31.18 -5.40
C CYS A 78 -13.09 -31.33 -3.88
N SER A 79 -13.41 -32.55 -3.45
CA SER A 79 -13.75 -32.85 -2.05
C SER A 79 -12.69 -32.41 -1.04
N ALA A 80 -11.40 -32.47 -1.42
CA ALA A 80 -10.30 -31.97 -0.58
C ALA A 80 -10.34 -30.45 -0.37
N CYS A 81 -10.65 -29.68 -1.42
CA CYS A 81 -10.84 -28.23 -1.31
C CYS A 81 -12.12 -27.88 -0.56
N GLN A 82 -13.20 -28.64 -0.77
CA GLN A 82 -14.47 -28.42 -0.07
C GLN A 82 -14.33 -28.64 1.45
N LYS A 83 -13.54 -29.65 1.86
CA LYS A 83 -13.20 -29.91 3.28
C LYS A 83 -12.47 -28.77 3.98
N LEU A 84 -11.86 -27.83 3.25
CA LEU A 84 -11.26 -26.65 3.90
C LEU A 84 -12.32 -25.80 4.62
N LEU A 85 -13.55 -25.74 4.11
CA LEU A 85 -14.63 -24.95 4.68
C LEU A 85 -15.03 -25.42 6.09
N SER A 86 -14.79 -26.68 6.43
CA SER A 86 -15.05 -27.21 7.78
C SER A 86 -13.84 -27.10 8.72
N LEU A 87 -12.66 -26.75 8.22
CA LEU A 87 -11.46 -26.61 9.05
C LEU A 87 -11.54 -25.33 9.88
N HIS A 88 -11.56 -25.46 11.21
CA HIS A 88 -11.67 -24.32 12.12
C HIS A 88 -10.59 -23.25 11.86
N ALA A 89 -9.33 -23.65 11.68
CA ALA A 89 -8.24 -22.72 11.38
C ALA A 89 -8.48 -21.94 10.07
N PHE A 90 -9.11 -22.57 9.08
CA PHE A 90 -9.47 -21.91 7.83
C PHE A 90 -10.63 -20.93 8.03
N GLN A 91 -11.67 -21.34 8.76
CA GLN A 91 -12.80 -20.47 9.11
C GLN A 91 -12.37 -19.22 9.87
N VAL A 92 -11.44 -19.36 10.83
CA VAL A 92 -10.84 -18.22 11.55
C VAL A 92 -10.07 -17.31 10.58
N ALA A 93 -9.27 -17.89 9.68
CA ALA A 93 -8.47 -17.13 8.72
C ALA A 93 -9.33 -16.31 7.75
N ILE A 94 -10.43 -16.87 7.22
CA ILE A 94 -11.31 -16.13 6.29
C ILE A 94 -12.13 -15.04 6.99
N ARG A 95 -12.47 -15.24 8.27
CA ARG A 95 -13.22 -14.29 9.10
C ARG A 95 -12.35 -13.17 9.67
N CYS A 96 -11.04 -13.37 9.76
CA CYS A 96 -10.10 -12.35 10.25
C CYS A 96 -10.25 -11.08 9.42
N GLN A 97 -10.58 -9.95 10.04
CA GLN A 97 -10.73 -8.66 9.37
C GLN A 97 -9.36 -8.06 9.05
N ILE A 98 -9.30 -7.20 8.03
CA ILE A 98 -8.08 -6.44 7.77
C ILE A 98 -7.84 -5.55 9.00
N PRO A 99 -6.64 -5.55 9.61
CA PRO A 99 -6.35 -4.68 10.74
C PRO A 99 -6.57 -3.23 10.37
N ASP A 100 -7.09 -2.46 11.32
CA ASP A 100 -7.11 -1.00 11.23
C ASP A 100 -5.70 -0.44 10.99
N ASP A 101 -5.62 0.66 10.28
CA ASP A 101 -4.40 1.24 9.73
C ASP A 101 -3.39 1.60 10.82
N LYS A 102 -3.86 2.13 11.96
CA LYS A 102 -3.05 2.37 13.17
C LYS A 102 -2.41 1.10 13.75
N LYS A 103 -2.98 -0.07 13.46
CA LYS A 103 -2.50 -1.40 13.89
C LYS A 103 -1.68 -2.11 12.83
N MET A 104 -1.67 -1.62 11.59
CA MET A 104 -0.89 -2.19 10.48
C MET A 104 0.62 -2.23 10.81
N LYS A 105 1.12 -1.26 11.59
CA LYS A 105 2.52 -1.22 12.07
C LYS A 105 2.92 -2.43 12.92
N PHE A 106 1.97 -3.14 13.54
CA PHE A 106 2.22 -4.34 14.35
C PHE A 106 2.13 -5.64 13.54
N VAL A 107 1.69 -5.60 12.28
CA VAL A 107 1.67 -6.78 11.42
C VAL A 107 3.11 -7.22 11.14
N PRO A 108 3.51 -8.47 11.44
CA PRO A 108 4.88 -8.91 11.22
C PRO A 108 5.32 -8.75 9.76
N LYS A 109 6.57 -8.33 9.52
CA LYS A 109 7.11 -8.10 8.17
C LYS A 109 6.95 -9.31 7.23
N ALA A 110 7.03 -10.52 7.77
CA ALA A 110 6.84 -11.77 7.01
C ALA A 110 5.41 -11.96 6.45
N TYR A 111 4.45 -11.18 6.94
CA TYR A 111 3.05 -11.15 6.48
C TYR A 111 2.69 -9.79 5.91
N ARG A 112 3.67 -9.00 5.47
CA ARG A 112 3.46 -7.82 4.62
C ARG A 112 3.87 -8.17 3.21
N ASP A 113 3.19 -7.56 2.24
CA ASP A 113 3.63 -7.64 0.86
C ASP A 113 4.98 -6.89 0.77
N PRO A 114 6.05 -7.54 0.28
CA PRO A 114 7.38 -6.95 0.24
C PRO A 114 7.44 -5.73 -0.71
N ASP A 115 6.62 -5.71 -1.76
CA ASP A 115 6.58 -4.64 -2.74
C ASP A 115 5.81 -3.43 -2.19
N LEU A 116 4.65 -3.65 -1.54
CA LEU A 116 3.96 -2.57 -0.81
C LEU A 116 4.80 -2.03 0.34
N GLY A 117 5.45 -2.91 1.11
CA GLY A 117 6.35 -2.53 2.19
C GLY A 117 7.50 -1.66 1.67
N GLN A 118 8.09 -2.00 0.51
CA GLN A 118 9.10 -1.17 -0.11
C GLN A 118 8.56 0.15 -0.64
N ILE A 119 7.36 0.19 -1.24
CA ILE A 119 6.76 1.45 -1.70
C ILE A 119 6.52 2.40 -0.52
N TYR A 120 5.94 1.91 0.58
CA TYR A 120 5.70 2.69 1.80
C TYR A 120 7.01 3.13 2.49
N LEU A 121 8.06 2.30 2.44
CA LEU A 121 9.38 2.66 2.99
C LEU A 121 10.18 3.60 2.08
N LYS A 122 9.98 3.50 0.75
CA LYS A 122 10.74 4.27 -0.25
C LYS A 122 10.19 5.68 -0.43
N TYR A 123 8.87 5.87 -0.27
CA TYR A 123 8.22 7.16 -0.48
C TYR A 123 7.56 7.64 0.81
N HIS A 124 8.30 8.47 1.56
CA HIS A 124 7.81 9.13 2.77
C HIS A 124 6.57 9.99 2.43
N GLY A 125 5.50 9.88 3.22
CA GLY A 125 4.26 10.64 2.99
C GLY A 125 3.19 9.95 2.12
N VAL A 126 3.51 8.83 1.46
CA VAL A 126 2.54 8.11 0.60
C VAL A 126 1.43 7.46 1.42
N TRP A 127 1.75 7.01 2.62
CA TRP A 127 0.76 6.46 3.55
C TRP A 127 -0.26 7.54 3.93
N GLU A 128 0.21 8.71 4.33
CA GLU A 128 -0.63 9.86 4.70
C GLU A 128 -1.48 10.35 3.52
N LEU A 129 -0.96 10.35 2.30
CA LEU A 129 -1.72 10.69 1.08
C LEU A 129 -2.85 9.70 0.77
N VAL A 130 -2.68 8.44 1.16
CA VAL A 130 -3.68 7.38 0.96
C VAL A 130 -4.68 7.33 2.13
N GLU A 131 -4.25 7.62 3.37
CA GLU A 131 -5.11 7.53 4.56
C GLU A 131 -5.92 8.82 4.81
N GLN A 132 -5.35 10.01 4.57
CA GLN A 132 -6.10 11.29 4.58
C GLN A 132 -7.22 11.34 3.52
N ALA A 133 -7.26 10.38 2.60
CA ALA A 133 -8.36 10.17 1.68
C ALA A 133 -9.65 9.64 2.32
N SER A 134 -9.55 9.09 3.54
CA SER A 134 -10.64 8.34 4.16
C SER A 134 -11.48 9.15 5.16
N GLU A 135 -10.91 10.19 5.79
CA GLU A 135 -11.57 10.87 6.92
C GLU A 135 -12.46 12.07 6.50
N ASP A 136 -12.30 12.67 5.31
CA ASP A 136 -12.93 13.96 4.98
C ASP A 136 -13.59 14.09 3.57
N LEU A 137 -13.93 13.00 2.85
CA LEU A 137 -14.06 13.09 1.38
C LEU A 137 -15.28 12.43 0.70
N PRO A 138 -15.64 12.89 -0.53
CA PRO A 138 -16.93 12.65 -1.22
C PRO A 138 -17.20 11.18 -1.56
N ASP A 139 -18.41 10.88 -2.06
CA ASP A 139 -19.02 9.55 -2.36
C ASP A 139 -18.12 8.44 -2.96
N ASP A 140 -16.95 8.75 -3.52
CA ASP A 140 -15.98 7.80 -4.09
C ASP A 140 -14.74 7.51 -3.23
N GLY A 141 -14.65 8.06 -2.01
CA GLY A 141 -13.69 7.65 -0.98
C GLY A 141 -12.21 7.97 -1.29
N GLN A 142 -11.94 8.91 -2.20
CA GLN A 142 -10.58 9.30 -2.58
C GLN A 142 -10.29 10.79 -2.34
N SER A 143 -9.08 11.07 -1.86
CA SER A 143 -8.60 12.45 -1.66
C SER A 143 -8.50 13.24 -2.95
N PRO A 144 -8.94 14.52 -2.96
CA PRO A 144 -8.64 15.48 -4.01
C PRO A 144 -7.14 15.56 -4.27
N TYR A 145 -6.30 15.42 -3.24
CA TYR A 145 -4.84 15.38 -3.40
C TYR A 145 -4.38 14.13 -4.14
N LEU A 146 -4.94 12.97 -3.81
CA LEU A 146 -4.62 11.70 -4.46
C LEU A 146 -5.11 11.69 -5.92
N LYS A 147 -6.35 12.15 -6.16
CA LYS A 147 -6.91 12.30 -7.51
C LYS A 147 -6.09 13.28 -8.34
N PHE A 148 -5.70 14.41 -7.75
CA PHE A 148 -4.86 15.38 -8.43
C PHE A 148 -3.51 14.77 -8.82
N ALA A 149 -2.84 14.08 -7.89
CA ALA A 149 -1.56 13.41 -8.16
C ALA A 149 -1.69 12.34 -9.25
N GLN A 150 -2.74 11.52 -9.22
CA GLN A 150 -3.01 10.51 -10.25
C GLN A 150 -3.21 11.15 -11.63
N ARG A 151 -4.08 12.18 -11.72
CA ARG A 151 -4.36 12.87 -12.99
C ARG A 151 -3.15 13.63 -13.54
N CYS A 152 -2.29 14.16 -12.67
CA CYS A 152 -1.00 14.71 -13.06
C CYS A 152 -0.05 13.63 -13.59
N ALA A 153 0.05 12.49 -12.91
CA ALA A 153 0.90 11.37 -13.33
C ALA A 153 0.45 10.75 -14.66
N ASP A 154 -0.87 10.65 -14.87
CA ASP A 154 -1.48 10.16 -16.11
C ASP A 154 -1.39 11.19 -17.26
N GLY A 155 -0.81 12.38 -17.02
CA GLY A 155 -0.68 13.43 -18.01
C GLY A 155 -2.01 14.05 -18.45
N THR A 156 -3.06 13.90 -17.63
CA THR A 156 -4.39 14.51 -17.90
C THR A 156 -4.30 16.03 -17.77
N TYR A 157 -3.59 16.52 -16.76
CA TYR A 157 -3.32 17.95 -16.59
C TYR A 157 -2.01 18.33 -17.27
N LYS A 158 -2.09 18.99 -18.43
CA LYS A 158 -0.93 19.44 -19.23
C LYS A 158 -0.60 20.93 -19.06
N SER A 159 -1.17 21.59 -18.05
CA SER A 159 -0.91 23.01 -17.83
C SER A 159 0.46 23.22 -17.18
N GLU A 160 1.41 23.75 -17.96
CA GLU A 160 2.74 24.13 -17.47
C GLU A 160 2.64 25.21 -16.38
N THR A 161 1.76 26.20 -16.56
CA THR A 161 1.51 27.25 -15.56
C THR A 161 1.01 26.68 -14.23
N LEU A 162 0.07 25.73 -14.25
CA LEU A 162 -0.42 25.07 -13.03
C LEU A 162 0.70 24.25 -12.37
N THR A 163 1.49 23.55 -13.18
CA THR A 163 2.64 22.76 -12.71
C THR A 163 3.68 23.66 -12.04
N GLY A 164 4.01 24.79 -12.68
CA GLY A 164 4.92 25.80 -12.14
C GLY A 164 4.40 26.44 -10.85
N MET A 165 3.09 26.67 -10.74
CA MET A 165 2.46 27.14 -9.50
C MET A 165 2.58 26.13 -8.36
N VAL A 166 2.30 24.84 -8.62
CA VAL A 166 2.45 23.77 -7.63
C VAL A 166 3.91 23.64 -7.20
N GLN A 167 4.86 23.69 -8.14
CA GLN A 167 6.29 23.68 -7.82
C GLN A 167 6.68 24.88 -6.93
N ALA A 168 6.15 26.07 -7.21
CA ALA A 168 6.41 27.26 -6.41
C ALA A 168 5.91 27.11 -4.97
N LEU A 169 4.71 26.53 -4.77
CA LEU A 169 4.16 26.23 -3.45
C LEU A 169 5.04 25.23 -2.68
N VAL A 170 5.45 24.14 -3.34
CA VAL A 170 6.33 23.12 -2.73
C VAL A 170 7.68 23.74 -2.34
N LEU A 171 8.29 24.55 -3.20
CA LEU A 171 9.55 25.24 -2.91
C LEU A 171 9.41 26.24 -1.75
N LYS A 172 8.30 26.99 -1.72
CA LYS A 172 8.00 27.95 -0.64
C LYS A 172 7.91 27.23 0.70
N GLN A 173 7.14 26.14 0.79
CA GLN A 173 7.01 25.36 2.02
C GLN A 173 8.36 24.77 2.45
N LYS A 174 9.11 24.18 1.51
CA LYS A 174 10.43 23.60 1.79
C LYS A 174 11.44 24.62 2.34
N ARG A 175 11.33 25.89 1.91
CA ARG A 175 12.15 26.99 2.46
C ARG A 175 11.69 27.40 3.85
N VAL A 176 10.38 27.49 4.08
CA VAL A 176 9.80 27.79 5.40
C VAL A 176 10.23 26.73 6.42
N ASP A 177 10.13 25.45 6.07
CA ASP A 177 10.55 24.33 6.93
C ASP A 177 12.06 24.38 7.25
N ALA A 178 12.86 24.91 6.32
CA ALA A 178 14.30 25.13 6.50
C ALA A 178 14.64 26.47 7.20
N GLY A 179 13.65 27.24 7.64
CA GLY A 179 13.84 28.57 8.26
C GLY A 179 14.38 29.64 7.30
N LYS A 180 14.27 29.43 5.99
CA LYS A 180 14.80 30.33 4.95
C LYS A 180 13.74 31.28 4.42
N SER A 181 14.17 32.48 4.06
CA SER A 181 13.31 33.46 3.39
C SER A 181 12.86 32.97 2.02
N SER A 182 11.64 33.34 1.63
CA SER A 182 11.09 33.19 0.28
C SER A 182 11.67 34.19 -0.73
N ARG A 183 12.53 35.13 -0.29
CA ARG A 183 13.26 36.05 -1.19
C ARG A 183 14.16 35.28 -2.15
N ASN A 184 14.29 35.77 -3.38
CA ASN A 184 15.08 35.16 -4.46
C ASN A 184 14.72 33.68 -4.73
N MET A 185 13.43 33.35 -4.72
CA MET A 185 12.96 32.08 -5.23
C MET A 185 12.93 32.13 -6.76
N LYS A 186 13.42 31.08 -7.40
CA LYS A 186 13.29 30.91 -8.85
C LYS A 186 11.96 30.23 -9.13
N TYR A 187 11.22 30.78 -10.08
CA TYR A 187 9.95 30.25 -10.53
C TYR A 187 10.10 29.65 -11.93
N ASP A 188 9.15 28.81 -12.30
CA ASP A 188 9.04 28.31 -13.66
C ASP A 188 8.63 29.43 -14.63
N SER A 189 9.14 29.40 -15.86
CA SER A 189 8.90 30.46 -16.85
C SER A 189 7.44 30.63 -17.22
N SER A 190 6.68 29.53 -17.33
CA SER A 190 5.26 29.55 -17.70
C SER A 190 4.39 30.07 -16.55
N PHE A 191 4.87 29.95 -15.31
CA PHE A 191 4.24 30.55 -14.13
C PHE A 191 4.62 32.02 -13.93
N ASP A 192 5.88 32.40 -14.15
CA ASP A 192 6.33 33.79 -14.08
C ASP A 192 5.63 34.66 -15.13
N GLN A 193 5.50 34.19 -16.38
CA GLN A 193 4.76 34.90 -17.43
C GLN A 193 3.29 35.15 -17.05
N PHE A 194 2.67 34.17 -16.38
CA PHE A 194 1.30 34.33 -15.87
C PHE A 194 1.24 35.37 -14.74
N CYS A 195 2.23 35.39 -13.85
CA CYS A 195 2.35 36.39 -12.80
C CYS A 195 2.52 37.80 -13.38
N ASP A 196 3.38 37.95 -14.38
CA ASP A 196 3.60 39.21 -15.11
C ASP A 196 2.32 39.70 -15.76
N LEU A 197 1.60 38.82 -16.46
CA LEU A 197 0.31 39.14 -17.06
C LEU A 197 -0.70 39.61 -16.00
N LEU A 198 -0.81 38.87 -14.89
CA LEU A 198 -1.73 39.23 -13.80
C LEU A 198 -1.37 40.58 -13.17
N SER A 199 -0.08 40.87 -13.01
CA SER A 199 0.41 42.14 -12.49
C SER A 199 0.12 43.32 -13.43
N SER A 200 0.21 43.08 -14.74
CA SER A 200 -0.06 44.09 -15.78
C SER A 200 -1.55 44.47 -15.81
N ILE A 201 -2.43 43.50 -15.58
CA ILE A 201 -3.89 43.70 -15.55
C ILE A 201 -4.29 44.40 -14.24
N SER A 202 -3.81 43.87 -13.10
CA SER A 202 -4.13 44.43 -11.79
C SER A 202 -3.09 44.07 -10.76
N LYS A 203 -2.28 45.05 -10.38
CA LYS A 203 -1.30 44.92 -9.28
C LYS A 203 -1.95 44.48 -7.98
N ARG A 204 -3.18 44.93 -7.69
CA ARG A 204 -3.91 44.56 -6.46
C ARG A 204 -4.35 43.09 -6.49
N ALA A 205 -4.81 42.60 -7.63
CA ALA A 205 -5.14 41.17 -7.81
C ALA A 205 -3.87 40.32 -7.67
N TYR A 206 -2.76 40.76 -8.27
CA TYR A 206 -1.48 40.08 -8.17
C TYR A 206 -0.96 40.00 -6.73
N LEU A 207 -0.96 41.10 -5.97
CA LEU A 207 -0.53 41.08 -4.56
C LEU A 207 -1.37 40.11 -3.71
N THR A 208 -2.66 39.99 -4.00
CA THR A 208 -3.54 39.03 -3.33
C THR A 208 -3.18 37.60 -3.71
N PHE A 209 -3.00 37.34 -5.02
CA PHE A 209 -2.57 36.05 -5.53
C PHE A 209 -1.21 35.61 -4.95
N GLN A 210 -0.22 36.51 -4.95
CA GLN A 210 1.13 36.27 -4.45
C GLN A 210 1.14 35.84 -2.98
N LYS A 211 0.25 36.41 -2.16
CA LYS A 211 0.13 36.05 -0.75
C LYS A 211 -0.24 34.58 -0.58
N HIS A 212 -1.18 34.07 -1.39
CA HIS A 212 -1.67 32.70 -1.31
C HIS A 212 -0.76 31.71 -2.04
N PHE A 213 -0.38 32.01 -3.29
CA PHE A 213 0.25 31.05 -4.20
C PHE A 213 1.76 31.27 -4.39
N GLY A 214 2.29 32.43 -3.95
CA GLY A 214 3.65 32.85 -4.28
C GLY A 214 3.73 33.58 -5.62
N GLY A 215 4.94 33.97 -6.01
CA GLY A 215 5.20 34.77 -7.22
C GLY A 215 6.38 35.72 -7.02
N SER A 216 7.02 36.10 -8.11
CA SER A 216 8.13 37.05 -8.15
C SER A 216 7.73 38.41 -7.56
N GLY A 217 8.66 39.08 -6.88
CA GLY A 217 8.40 40.44 -6.36
C GLY A 217 8.16 41.41 -7.51
N LEU A 218 7.23 42.36 -7.32
CA LEU A 218 7.10 43.52 -8.21
C LEU A 218 8.27 44.48 -8.02
#